data_AF-A0A2V8YXZ4-F1
#
_entry.id   AF-A0A2V8YXZ4-F1
#
_cell.length_a   1.000
_cell.length_b   1.000
_cell.length_c   1.000
_cell.angle_alpha   90.00
_cell.angle_beta   90.00
_cell.angle_gamma   90.00
#
_symmetry.space_group_name_H-M   'P 1'
#
loop_
_entity.id
_entity.type
_entity.pdbx_description
1 polymer ?
#
loop_
_entity_poly.entity_id
_entity_poly.type
_entity_poly.pdbx_seq_one_letter_code
_entity_poly.pdbx_strand_id
1 'polypeptide(L)'
;MSQNDAQKYSRVVYNHSMRTNIDINESLVRKARKLTRLKTKRQIVDKALELLVRSESRKGILRYYGSGIWKGDLKAMRRNRV
;
A
#
# COMPACT_ATOMS: atom_id res chain seq x y z
N MET A 1 -1.68 -12.42 38.15
CA MET A 1 -1.56 -11.38 37.11
C MET A 1 -2.85 -11.34 36.31
N SER A 2 -3.58 -10.23 36.36
CA SER A 2 -4.90 -10.07 35.74
C SER A 2 -4.76 -9.62 34.28
N GLN A 3 -5.66 -10.09 33.40
CA GLN A 3 -5.72 -9.80 31.96
C GLN A 3 -5.97 -8.31 31.60
N ASN A 4 -5.95 -7.39 32.57
CA ASN A 4 -6.31 -5.99 32.42
C ASN A 4 -5.14 -5.03 32.11
N ASP A 5 -3.89 -5.51 32.06
CA ASP A 5 -2.73 -4.64 31.77
C ASP A 5 -2.55 -4.35 30.27
N ALA A 6 -3.23 -5.09 29.39
CA ALA A 6 -3.12 -4.94 27.93
C ALA A 6 -3.85 -3.69 27.38
N GLN A 7 -4.77 -3.10 28.14
CA GLN A 7 -5.58 -1.96 27.69
C GLN A 7 -4.94 -0.57 27.97
N LYS A 8 -3.81 -0.50 28.69
CA LYS A 8 -3.25 0.76 29.22
C LYS A 8 -2.30 1.50 28.26
N TYR A 9 -1.81 0.86 27.21
CA TYR A 9 -0.81 1.45 26.29
C TYR A 9 -1.40 1.92 24.94
N SER A 10 -2.70 2.20 24.88
CA SER A 10 -3.43 2.42 23.63
C SER A 10 -3.41 3.83 23.05
N ARG A 11 -2.56 4.78 23.53
CA ARG A 11 -2.56 6.14 22.96
C ARG A 11 -1.27 6.94 23.04
N VAL A 12 -0.13 6.29 22.84
CA VAL A 12 1.08 7.01 22.44
C VAL A 12 1.36 6.64 20.99
N VAL A 13 1.47 7.65 20.14
CA VAL A 13 1.74 7.56 18.69
C VAL A 13 3.17 7.05 18.48
N TYR A 14 3.47 5.82 18.90
CA TYR A 14 4.68 5.15 18.48
C TYR A 14 4.42 4.65 17.06
N ASN A 15 4.88 5.42 16.08
CA ASN A 15 5.13 4.90 14.75
C ASN A 15 6.16 3.78 14.92
N HIS A 16 5.71 2.53 15.12
CA HIS A 16 6.54 1.38 15.43
C HIS A 16 7.38 1.02 14.20
N SER A 17 8.47 1.76 14.00
CA SER A 17 9.46 1.46 12.97
C SER A 17 10.35 0.35 13.50
N MET A 18 10.18 -0.86 12.97
CA MET A 18 11.06 -1.98 13.28
C MET A 18 12.38 -1.88 12.50
N ARG A 19 13.49 -2.12 13.19
CA ARG A 19 14.79 -2.34 12.55
C ARG A 19 14.96 -3.84 12.35
N THR A 20 15.12 -4.26 11.10
CA THR A 20 15.27 -5.66 10.72
C THR A 20 16.49 -5.80 9.82
N ASN A 21 17.24 -6.90 9.98
CA ASN A 21 18.29 -7.28 9.04
C ASN A 21 17.70 -8.25 8.00
N ILE A 22 17.80 -7.90 6.73
CA ILE A 22 17.25 -8.69 5.62
C ILE A 22 18.22 -8.64 4.44
N ASP A 23 18.34 -9.75 3.73
CA ASP A 23 19.07 -9.80 2.47
C ASP A 23 18.20 -9.22 1.34
N ILE A 24 18.77 -8.28 0.59
CA ILE A 24 18.07 -7.60 -0.51
C ILE A 24 18.96 -7.63 -1.75
N ASN A 25 18.37 -7.94 -2.91
CA ASN A 25 19.08 -7.91 -4.18
C ASN A 25 19.54 -6.47 -4.53
N GLU A 26 20.85 -6.24 -4.47
CA GLU A 26 21.47 -4.93 -4.73
C GLU A 26 21.20 -4.41 -6.15
N SER A 27 21.10 -5.29 -7.15
CA SER A 27 20.82 -4.88 -8.53
C SER A 27 19.43 -4.25 -8.66
N LEU A 28 18.43 -4.79 -7.97
CA LEU A 28 17.07 -4.24 -7.92
C LEU A 28 17.05 -2.91 -7.17
N VAL A 29 17.76 -2.80 -6.05
CA VAL A 29 17.88 -1.55 -5.28
C VAL A 29 18.50 -0.44 -6.13
N ARG A 30 19.57 -0.74 -6.88
CA ARG A 30 20.21 0.23 -7.80
C ARG A 30 19.25 0.67 -8.90
N LYS A 31 18.51 -0.26 -9.50
CA LYS A 31 17.50 0.06 -10.53
C LYS A 31 16.37 0.93 -9.95
N ALA A 32 15.82 0.54 -8.80
CA ALA A 32 14.79 1.28 -8.10
C ALA A 32 15.26 2.70 -7.75
N ARG A 33 16.49 2.85 -7.26
CA ARG A 33 17.11 4.16 -6.98
C ARG A 33 17.17 5.05 -8.22
N LYS A 34 17.64 4.52 -9.37
CA LYS A 34 17.70 5.27 -10.62
C LYS A 34 16.32 5.75 -11.08
N LEU A 35 15.29 4.89 -10.95
CA LEU A 35 13.93 5.19 -11.38
C LEU A 35 13.18 6.14 -10.44
N THR A 36 13.38 6.02 -9.13
CA THR A 36 12.59 6.73 -8.11
C THR A 36 13.31 7.93 -7.49
N ARG A 37 14.64 8.02 -7.69
CA ARG A 37 15.53 9.02 -7.05
C ARG A 37 15.56 8.95 -5.51
N LEU A 38 15.09 7.86 -4.91
CA LEU A 38 15.15 7.65 -3.46
C LEU A 38 16.59 7.45 -2.97
N LYS A 39 16.92 8.02 -1.82
CA LYS A 39 18.30 8.13 -1.32
C LYS A 39 18.74 6.95 -0.47
N THR A 40 17.85 6.24 0.20
CA THR A 40 18.24 5.14 1.10
C THR A 40 17.56 3.82 0.76
N LYS A 41 18.22 2.70 1.13
CA LYS A 41 17.63 1.35 0.99
C LYS A 41 16.30 1.26 1.74
N ARG A 42 16.23 1.84 2.95
CA ARG A 42 15.02 1.95 3.75
C ARG A 42 13.89 2.65 2.98
N GLN A 43 14.13 3.83 2.41
CA GLN A 43 13.10 4.55 1.65
C GLN A 43 12.56 3.74 0.48
N ILE A 44 13.43 3.00 -0.22
CA ILE A 44 13.03 2.15 -1.32
C ILE A 44 12.15 1.00 -0.82
N VAL A 45 12.52 0.34 0.28
CA VAL A 45 11.73 -0.74 0.90
C VAL A 45 10.39 -0.22 1.40
N ASP A 46 10.37 0.89 2.14
CA ASP A 46 9.15 1.52 2.63
C ASP A 46 8.19 1.81 1.46
N LYS A 47 8.70 2.39 0.36
CA LYS A 47 7.89 2.69 -0.82
C LYS A 47 7.42 1.43 -1.54
N ALA A 48 8.25 0.40 -1.63
CA ALA A 48 7.88 -0.87 -2.25
C ALA A 48 6.74 -1.55 -1.48
N LEU A 49 6.80 -1.55 -0.14
CA LEU A 49 5.74 -2.09 0.72
C LEU A 49 4.44 -1.29 0.58
N GLU A 50 4.51 0.04 0.58
CA GLU A 50 3.32 0.89 0.35
C GLU A 50 2.67 0.56 -1.01
N LEU A 51 3.47 0.44 -2.08
CA LEU A 51 2.97 0.13 -3.41
C LEU A 51 2.37 -1.28 -3.49
N LEU A 52 2.97 -2.26 -2.81
CA LEU A 52 2.46 -3.62 -2.73
C LEU A 52 1.07 -3.63 -2.09
N VAL A 53 0.94 -3.04 -0.89
CA VAL A 53 -0.36 -2.95 -0.19
C VAL A 53 -1.40 -2.25 -1.07
N ARG A 54 -1.04 -1.09 -1.66
CA ARG A 54 -1.95 -0.34 -2.55
C ARG A 54 -2.34 -1.13 -3.80
N SER A 55 -1.46 -2.00 -4.31
CA SER A 55 -1.74 -2.88 -5.44
C SER A 55 -2.73 -3.97 -5.04
N GLU A 56 -2.48 -4.66 -3.94
CA GLU A 56 -3.35 -5.73 -3.45
C GLU A 56 -4.73 -5.21 -3.02
N SER A 57 -4.80 -4.08 -2.32
CA SER A 57 -6.09 -3.47 -1.94
C SER A 57 -6.95 -3.12 -3.16
N ARG A 58 -6.32 -2.68 -4.26
CA ARG A 58 -7.04 -2.38 -5.51
C ARG A 58 -7.62 -3.63 -6.16
N LYS A 59 -6.96 -4.80 -6.07
CA LYS A 59 -7.53 -6.06 -6.57
C LYS A 59 -8.87 -6.39 -5.94
N GLY A 60 -9.12 -5.90 -4.72
CA GLY A 60 -10.43 -6.02 -4.08
C GLY A 60 -11.59 -5.49 -4.94
N ILE A 61 -11.37 -4.53 -5.85
CA ILE A 61 -12.41 -4.03 -6.75
C ILE A 61 -12.96 -5.12 -7.68
N LEU A 62 -12.18 -6.15 -7.98
CA LEU A 62 -12.56 -7.24 -8.87
C LEU A 62 -13.76 -8.03 -8.33
N ARG A 63 -13.98 -8.04 -7.01
CA ARG A 63 -15.16 -8.68 -6.40
C ARG A 63 -16.49 -8.08 -6.86
N TYR A 64 -16.46 -6.84 -7.35
CA TYR A 64 -17.64 -6.14 -7.82
C TYR A 64 -17.94 -6.39 -9.31
N TYR A 65 -17.04 -7.06 -10.03
CA TYR A 65 -17.29 -7.44 -11.41
C TYR A 65 -18.52 -8.36 -11.48
N GLY A 66 -19.50 -8.02 -12.32
CA GLY A 66 -20.76 -8.76 -12.44
C GLY A 66 -21.73 -8.63 -11.26
N SER A 67 -21.35 -7.94 -10.17
CA SER A 67 -22.21 -7.78 -8.98
C SER A 67 -23.45 -6.88 -9.19
N GLY A 68 -23.54 -6.18 -10.33
CA GLY A 68 -24.61 -5.23 -10.60
C GLY A 68 -24.59 -3.97 -9.71
N ILE A 69 -23.52 -3.75 -8.94
CA ILE A 69 -23.39 -2.59 -8.04
C ILE A 69 -23.44 -1.25 -8.77
N TRP A 70 -22.97 -1.21 -10.02
CA TRP A 70 -22.98 0.00 -10.81
C TRP A 70 -24.25 0.07 -11.67
N LYS A 71 -25.09 1.08 -11.41
CA LYS A 71 -26.31 1.38 -12.15
C LYS A 71 -26.17 2.72 -12.88
N GLY A 72 -25.52 2.71 -14.04
CA GLY A 72 -25.37 3.91 -14.86
C GLY A 72 -25.55 3.63 -16.35
N ASP A 73 -25.78 4.67 -17.14
CA ASP A 73 -25.81 4.58 -18.61
C ASP A 73 -24.47 5.03 -19.21
N LEU A 74 -23.74 4.04 -19.73
CA LEU A 74 -22.44 4.23 -20.35
C LEU A 74 -22.51 5.11 -21.61
N LYS A 75 -23.63 5.04 -22.36
CA LYS A 75 -23.82 5.87 -23.56
C LYS A 75 -23.99 7.33 -23.17
N ALA A 76 -24.84 7.62 -22.18
CA ALA A 76 -25.03 8.98 -21.68
C ALA A 76 -23.72 9.62 -21.19
N MET A 77 -22.87 8.88 -20.47
CA MET A 77 -21.60 9.39 -19.94
C MET A 77 -20.55 9.72 -21.00
N ARG A 78 -20.63 9.09 -22.18
CA ARG A 78 -19.65 9.30 -23.27
C ARG A 78 -19.99 10.48 -24.18
N ARG A 79 -21.19 11.06 -24.08
CA ARG A 79 -21.66 12.14 -24.97
C ARG A 79 -20.89 13.46 -24.87
N ASN A 80 -20.10 13.68 -23.81
CA ASN A 80 -19.28 14.88 -23.62
C ASN A 80 -17.80 14.71 -24.03
N ARG A 81 -17.46 13.68 -24.79
CA ARG A 81 -16.11 13.55 -25.38
C ARG A 81 -16.10 14.22 -26.75
N VAL A 82 -15.67 15.48 -26.77
CA VAL A 82 -15.18 16.18 -27.97
C VAL A 82 -13.75 15.78 -28.28
#